data_AF-A0A931QQ18-F1
#
_entry.id   AF-A0A931QQ18-F1
#
_cell.length_a   1.000
_cell.length_b   1.000
_cell.length_c   1.000
_cell.angle_alpha   90.00
_cell.angle_beta   90.00
_cell.angle_gamma   90.00
#
_symmetry.space_group_name_H-M   'P 1'
#
loop_
_entity.id
_entity.type
_entity.pdbx_description
1 polymer ?
#
loop_
_entity_poly.entity_id
_entity_poly.type
_entity_poly.pdbx_seq_one_letter_code
_entity_poly.pdbx_strand_id
1 'polypeptide(L)' 'MENSTDNIKKNARFKNFSPEKKLLLSMELYHSARKLKIAALRTLHPEMSDEQIEKKVKEIFLNARS' A
#
# COMPACT_ATOMS: atom_id res chain seq x y z
N MET A 1 -13.80 -12.99 -33.11
CA MET A 1 -12.98 -12.00 -32.37
C MET A 1 -13.70 -11.80 -31.05
N GLU A 2 -13.31 -12.61 -30.06
CA GLU A 2 -14.10 -12.85 -28.84
C GLU A 2 -13.42 -12.14 -27.67
N ASN A 3 -14.24 -11.41 -26.91
CA ASN A 3 -13.88 -10.43 -25.89
C ASN A 3 -12.98 -11.01 -24.79
N SER A 4 -11.66 -10.88 -24.95
CA SER A 4 -10.67 -11.39 -23.98
C SER A 4 -10.46 -10.48 -22.75
N THR A 5 -11.23 -9.41 -22.62
CA THR A 5 -11.09 -8.39 -21.55
C THR A 5 -12.18 -8.44 -20.49
N ASP A 6 -13.15 -9.35 -20.59
CA ASP A 6 -14.37 -9.33 -19.75
C ASP A 6 -14.30 -10.12 -18.43
N ASN A 7 -13.18 -10.78 -18.11
CA ASN A 7 -13.13 -11.70 -16.96
C ASN A 7 -11.90 -11.54 -16.07
N ILE A 8 -11.39 -10.31 -15.94
CA ILE A 8 -10.55 -9.97 -14.78
C ILE A 8 -11.50 -9.94 -13.57
N LYS A 9 -11.77 -11.12 -13.00
CA LYS A 9 -12.60 -11.34 -11.82
C LYS A 9 -12.16 -10.40 -10.69
N LYS A 10 -12.75 -9.20 -10.63
CA LYS A 10 -12.47 -8.14 -9.64
C LYS A 10 -12.58 -8.62 -8.19
N ASN A 11 -13.26 -9.74 -7.96
CA ASN A 11 -13.55 -10.24 -6.62
C ASN A 11 -12.93 -11.61 -6.29
N ALA A 12 -12.14 -12.25 -7.15
CA ALA A 12 -11.69 -13.63 -6.93
C ALA A 12 -10.26 -13.76 -6.37
N ARG A 13 -9.43 -12.71 -6.47
CA ARG A 13 -7.97 -12.82 -6.26
C ARG A 13 -7.57 -13.30 -4.86
N PHE A 14 -8.38 -13.01 -3.85
CA PHE A 14 -8.12 -13.39 -2.46
C PHE A 14 -9.18 -14.33 -1.87
N LYS A 15 -10.21 -14.73 -2.63
CA LYS A 15 -11.29 -15.59 -2.12
C LYS A 15 -10.78 -16.96 -1.67
N ASN A 16 -9.76 -17.48 -2.33
CA ASN A 16 -9.16 -18.78 -2.04
C ASN A 16 -8.04 -18.71 -1.00
N PHE A 17 -7.73 -17.54 -0.45
CA PHE A 17 -6.70 -17.41 0.58
C PHE A 17 -7.29 -17.69 1.95
N SER A 18 -6.53 -18.46 2.74
CA SER A 18 -6.80 -18.62 4.15
C SER A 18 -6.77 -17.26 4.87
N PRO A 19 -7.46 -17.10 6.00
CA PRO A 19 -7.40 -15.88 6.81
C PRO A 19 -5.97 -15.46 7.15
N GLU A 20 -5.10 -16.42 7.49
CA GLU A 20 -3.70 -16.19 7.82
C GLU A 20 -2.93 -15.60 6.64
N LYS A 21 -3.15 -16.15 5.43
CA LYS A 21 -2.49 -15.64 4.22
C LYS A 21 -2.95 -14.24 3.86
N LYS A 22 -4.24 -13.91 4.07
CA LYS A 22 -4.77 -12.56 3.90
C LYS A 22 -4.13 -11.58 4.87
N LEU A 23 -4.02 -11.96 6.15
CA LEU A 23 -3.36 -11.15 7.17
C LEU A 23 -1.91 -10.88 6.79
N LEU A 24 -1.15 -11.93 6.46
CA LEU A 24 0.25 -11.80 6.05
C LEU A 24 0.41 -10.82 4.88
N LEU A 25 -0.40 -10.98 3.82
CA LEU A 25 -0.33 -10.10 2.66
C LEU A 25 -0.72 -8.65 2.98
N SER A 26 -1.69 -8.44 3.87
CA SER A 26 -2.05 -7.10 4.31
C SER A 26 -0.91 -6.41 5.06
N MET A 27 -0.17 -7.16 5.88
CA MET A 27 1.01 -6.65 6.59
C MET A 27 2.16 -6.35 5.63
N GLU A 28 2.45 -7.27 4.70
CA GLU A 28 3.46 -7.05 3.65
C GLU A 28 3.14 -5.82 2.81
N LEU A 29 1.87 -5.65 2.43
CA LEU A 29 1.40 -4.47 1.71
C LEU A 29 1.58 -3.20 2.53
N TYR A 30 1.18 -3.20 3.80
CA TYR A 30 1.34 -2.06 4.71
C TYR A 30 2.80 -1.60 4.79
N HIS A 31 3.74 -2.52 5.02
CA HIS A 31 5.16 -2.20 5.08
C HIS A 31 5.71 -1.69 3.75
N SER A 32 5.29 -2.30 2.63
CA SER A 32 5.73 -1.91 1.29
C SER A 32 5.23 -0.51 0.93
N ALA A 33 3.95 -0.22 1.22
CA ALA A 33 3.36 1.09 0.99
C ALA A 33 4.05 2.19 1.82
N ARG A 34 4.40 1.91 3.08
CA ARG A 34 5.17 2.85 3.90
C ARG A 34 6.54 3.16 3.30
N LYS A 35 7.29 2.14 2.88
CA LYS A 35 8.61 2.32 2.23
C LYS A 35 8.52 3.19 0.98
N LEU A 36 7.53 2.93 0.12
CA LEU A 36 7.27 3.74 -1.06
C LEU A 36 6.94 5.19 -0.69
N LYS A 37 6.16 5.40 0.38
CA LYS A 37 5.80 6.75 0.81
C LYS A 37 6.98 7.52 1.39
N ILE A 38 7.86 6.86 2.15
CA ILE A 38 9.13 7.43 2.63
C ILE A 38 9.97 7.87 1.45
N ALA A 39 10.19 6.99 0.47
CA ALA A 39 10.99 7.30 -0.72
C ALA A 39 10.42 8.50 -1.49
N ALA A 40 9.10 8.53 -1.69
CA ALA A 40 8.42 9.65 -2.34
C ALA A 40 8.60 10.97 -1.58
N LEU A 41 8.47 10.96 -0.24
CA LEU A 41 8.66 12.16 0.57
C LEU A 41 10.11 12.65 0.55
N ARG A 42 11.11 11.75 0.58
CA ARG A 42 12.52 12.11 0.41
C ARG A 42 12.79 12.80 -0.91
N THR A 43 12.14 12.36 -1.99
CA THR A 43 12.29 12.97 -3.31
C THR A 43 11.60 14.34 -3.40
N LEU A 44 10.40 14.46 -2.82
CA LEU A 44 9.59 15.68 -2.90
C LEU A 44 10.02 16.76 -1.89
N HIS A 45 10.59 16.35 -0.76
CA HIS A 45 10.98 17.20 0.36
C HIS A 45 12.41 16.89 0.82
N PRO A 46 13.45 17.23 0.04
CA PRO A 46 14.85 16.98 0.41
C PRO A 46 15.29 17.73 1.66
N GLU A 47 14.57 18.78 2.04
CA GLU A 47 14.82 19.60 3.23
C GLU A 47 14.40 18.92 4.53
N MET A 48 13.53 17.90 4.47
CA MET A 48 13.04 17.23 5.66
C MET A 48 14.07 16.24 6.21
N SER A 49 14.25 16.26 7.54
CA SER A 49 15.03 15.21 8.21
C SER A 49 14.29 13.87 8.17
N ASP A 50 15.02 12.78 8.40
CA ASP A 50 14.43 11.44 8.46
C ASP A 50 13.35 11.33 9.54
N GLU A 51 13.52 11.98 10.70
CA GLU A 51 12.50 12.02 11.75
C GLU A 51 11.23 12.75 11.30
N GLN A 52 11.38 13.85 10.55
CA GLN A 52 10.26 14.60 10.02
C GLN A 52 9.50 13.79 8.96
N ILE A 53 10.22 13.07 8.09
CA ILE A 53 9.63 12.16 7.10
C ILE A 53 8.86 11.04 7.81
N GLU A 54 9.44 10.36 8.79
CA GLU A 54 8.76 9.29 9.52
C GLU A 54 7.50 9.76 10.24
N LYS A 55 7.56 10.94 10.88
CA LYS A 55 6.39 11.57 11.49
C LYS A 55 5.31 11.84 10.43
N LYS A 56 5.69 12.37 9.27
CA LYS A 56 4.75 12.69 8.19
C LYS A 56 4.12 11.43 7.60
N VAL A 57 4.88 10.37 7.38
CA VAL A 57 4.35 9.08 6.93
C VAL A 57 3.37 8.52 7.95
N LYS A 58 3.70 8.58 9.25
CA LYS A 58 2.77 8.18 10.31
C LYS A 58 1.47 8.97 10.27
N GLU A 59 1.53 10.30 10.14
CA GLU A 59 0.35 11.16 10.02
C GLU A 59 -0.52 10.78 8.82
N ILE A 60 0.08 10.53 7.65
CA ILE A 60 -0.64 10.16 6.43
C ILE A 60 -1.38 8.83 6.61
N PHE A 61 -0.71 7.81 7.13
CA PHE A 61 -1.33 6.49 7.31
C PHE A 61 -2.35 6.46 8.47
N LEU A 62 -2.22 7.33 9.47
CA LEU A 62 -3.16 7.42 10.58
C LEU A 62 -4.42 8.24 10.23
N ASN A 63 -4.24 9.33 9.48
CA ASN A 63 -5.31 10.30 9.19
C ASN A 63 -5.90 10.15 7.79
N ALA A 64 -5.44 9.18 6.98
CA ALA A 64 -6.07 8.85 5.72
C ALA A 64 -7.51 8.36 6.00
N ARG A 65 -8.49 9.23 5.79
CA ARG A 65 -9.90 8.85 5.79
C ARG A 65 -10.21 8.15 4.45
N SER A 66 -10.91 7.02 4.55
CA SER A 66 -11.42 6.23 3.41
C SER A 66 -12.45 6.98 2.59
#